data_AF-A0A2A5DDB7-F1
#
_entry.id   AF-A0A2A5DDB7-F1
#
_cell.length_a   1.000
_cell.length_b   1.000
_cell.length_c   1.000
_cell.angle_alpha   90.00
_cell.angle_beta   90.00
_cell.angle_gamma   90.00
#
_symmetry.space_group_name_H-M   'P 1'
#
loop_
_entity.id
_entity.type
_entity.pdbx_description
1 polymer ?
#
loop_
_entity_poly.entity_id
_entity_poly.type
_entity_poly.pdbx_seq_one_letter_code
_entity_poly.pdbx_strand_id
1 'polypeptide(L)'
;MRIGIIIGRIGGVDGVALETEKWIQVFQRMGHEVFILSGQFEEIEIDLKHETLFPVLSFFSSECAWEQNRAFFDPTDDADELMSDIQSV
;
A
#
# COMPACT_ATOMS: atom_id res chain seq x y z
N MET A 1 14.55 2.58 -17.73
CA MET A 1 14.39 3.65 -16.72
C MET A 1 14.23 3.02 -15.35
N ARG A 2 14.37 3.79 -14.27
CA ARG A 2 14.05 3.33 -12.90
C ARG A 2 12.65 3.78 -12.53
N ILE A 3 11.80 2.86 -12.09
CA ILE A 3 10.40 3.10 -11.75
C ILE A 3 10.17 2.69 -10.30
N GLY A 4 9.62 3.59 -9.48
CA GLY A 4 9.19 3.28 -8.12
C GLY A 4 7.69 3.05 -8.05
N ILE A 5 7.26 2.01 -7.35
CA ILE A 5 5.86 1.71 -7.05
C ILE A 5 5.68 1.77 -5.54
N ILE A 6 4.65 2.49 -5.09
CA ILE A 6 4.27 2.60 -3.68
C ILE A 6 2.89 1.97 -3.52
N ILE A 7 2.75 1.00 -2.62
CA ILE A 7 1.52 0.24 -2.43
C ILE A 7 1.31 -0.14 -0.95
N GLY A 8 0.06 -0.22 -0.50
CA GLY A 8 -0.23 -0.58 0.90
C GLY A 8 0.08 -2.05 1.24
N ARG A 9 -0.19 -2.97 0.31
CA ARG A 9 0.22 -4.38 0.39
C ARG A 9 0.37 -5.00 -1.00
N ILE A 10 1.22 -6.02 -1.13
CA ILE A 10 1.47 -6.74 -2.39
C ILE A 10 1.66 -8.25 -2.12
N GLY A 11 1.39 -9.11 -3.10
CA GLY A 11 1.40 -10.58 -2.96
C GLY A 11 0.07 -11.21 -2.55
N GLY A 12 -0.93 -10.39 -2.23
CA GLY A 12 -2.27 -10.83 -1.90
C GLY A 12 -3.16 -11.06 -3.13
N VAL A 13 -4.37 -11.57 -2.90
CA VAL A 13 -5.36 -11.87 -3.97
C VAL A 13 -6.31 -10.71 -4.28
N ASP A 14 -6.04 -9.50 -3.79
CA ASP A 14 -6.88 -8.34 -4.09
C ASP A 14 -6.59 -7.74 -5.46
N GLY A 15 -7.57 -7.06 -6.03
CA GLY A 15 -7.47 -6.54 -7.40
C GLY A 15 -6.36 -5.50 -7.60
N VAL A 16 -6.01 -4.71 -6.57
CA VAL A 16 -4.96 -3.69 -6.69
C VAL A 16 -3.58 -4.35 -6.70
N ALA A 17 -3.33 -5.31 -5.81
CA ALA A 17 -2.10 -6.09 -5.80
C ALA A 17 -1.87 -6.82 -7.14
N LEU A 18 -2.88 -7.57 -7.61
CA LEU A 18 -2.77 -8.35 -8.85
C LEU A 18 -2.51 -7.47 -10.09
N GLU A 19 -3.19 -6.32 -10.20
CA GLU A 19 -2.92 -5.39 -11.32
C GLU A 19 -1.54 -4.74 -11.19
N THR A 20 -1.09 -4.41 -9.98
CA THR A 20 0.25 -3.86 -9.73
C THR A 20 1.33 -4.85 -10.17
N GLU A 21 1.20 -6.12 -9.83
CA GLU A 21 2.12 -7.18 -10.23
C GLU A 21 2.16 -7.36 -11.76
N LYS A 22 1.01 -7.32 -12.43
CA LYS A 22 0.96 -7.34 -13.90
C LYS A 22 1.73 -6.16 -14.50
N TRP A 23 1.57 -4.95 -13.97
CA TRP A 23 2.30 -3.78 -14.45
C TRP A 23 3.80 -3.86 -14.18
N ILE A 24 4.22 -4.37 -13.01
CA ILE A 24 5.63 -4.65 -12.72
C ILE A 24 6.23 -5.56 -13.80
N GLN A 25 5.54 -6.67 -14.13
CA GLN A 25 5.99 -7.59 -15.17
C GLN A 25 6.08 -6.92 -16.55
N VAL A 26 5.10 -6.07 -16.91
CA VAL A 26 5.12 -5.31 -18.17
C VAL A 26 6.33 -4.37 -18.21
N PHE A 27 6.57 -3.59 -17.17
CA PHE A 27 7.70 -2.65 -17.12
C PHE A 27 9.05 -3.38 -17.16
N GLN A 28 9.20 -4.49 -16.44
CA GLN A 28 10.41 -5.31 -16.48
C GLN A 28 10.65 -5.89 -17.89
N ARG A 29 9.61 -6.38 -18.57
CA ARG A 29 9.70 -6.86 -19.97
C ARG A 29 10.07 -5.75 -20.96
N MET A 30 9.71 -4.50 -20.67
CA MET A 30 10.13 -3.31 -21.42
C MET A 30 11.57 -2.86 -21.10
N GLY A 31 12.30 -3.58 -20.24
CA GLY A 31 13.67 -3.26 -19.86
C GLY A 31 13.79 -2.16 -18.82
N HIS A 32 12.76 -1.93 -18.01
CA HIS A 32 12.81 -1.02 -16.88
C HIS A 32 13.20 -1.74 -15.59
N GLU A 33 13.93 -1.04 -14.72
CA GLU A 33 14.27 -1.49 -13.38
C GLU A 33 13.17 -0.97 -12.44
N VAL A 34 12.50 -1.86 -11.71
CA VAL A 34 11.35 -1.52 -10.86
C VAL A 34 11.75 -1.68 -9.40
N PHE A 35 11.36 -0.73 -8.57
CA PHE A 35 11.53 -0.72 -7.12
C PHE A 35 10.16 -0.63 -6.45
N ILE A 36 9.98 -1.34 -5.33
CA ILE A 36 8.71 -1.45 -4.62
C ILE A 36 8.90 -0.98 -3.18
N LEU A 37 8.06 -0.03 -2.76
CA LEU A 37 7.89 0.35 -1.36
C LEU A 37 6.50 -0.12 -0.93
N SER A 38 6.44 -1.10 -0.04
CA SER A 38 5.17 -1.68 0.39
C SER A 38 4.98 -1.62 1.91
N GLY A 39 3.74 -1.44 2.36
CA GLY A 39 3.36 -1.61 3.76
C GLY A 39 3.41 -3.07 4.23
N GLN A 40 3.24 -4.01 3.30
CA GLN A 40 3.18 -5.44 3.58
C GLN A 40 3.51 -6.26 2.33
N PHE A 41 4.23 -7.38 2.52
CA PHE A 41 4.43 -8.41 1.50
C PHE A 41 3.76 -9.70 1.99
N GLU A 42 2.83 -10.25 1.21
CA GLU A 42 2.06 -11.47 1.53
C GLU A 42 2.54 -12.64 0.70
N GLU A 43 2.95 -13.75 1.32
CA GLU A 43 3.31 -14.99 0.62
C GLU A 43 4.46 -14.88 -0.41
N ILE A 44 5.22 -13.78 -0.39
CA ILE A 44 6.40 -13.56 -1.26
C ILE A 44 7.67 -13.47 -0.43
N GLU A 45 8.77 -14.04 -0.95
CA GLU A 45 10.12 -13.77 -0.46
C GLU A 45 10.58 -12.38 -0.94
N ILE A 46 11.07 -11.56 -0.02
CA ILE A 46 11.41 -10.16 -0.30
C ILE A 46 12.79 -10.05 -0.96
N ASP A 47 12.84 -9.43 -2.14
CA ASP A 47 14.10 -9.02 -2.78
C ASP A 47 14.58 -7.69 -2.20
N LEU A 48 15.42 -7.75 -1.17
CA LEU A 48 15.97 -6.57 -0.47
C LEU A 48 16.71 -5.57 -1.36
N LYS A 49 17.04 -5.90 -2.62
CA LYS A 49 17.65 -4.97 -3.56
C LYS A 49 16.62 -4.03 -4.20
N HIS A 50 15.43 -4.51 -4.48
CA HIS A 50 14.39 -3.77 -5.21
C HIS A 50 13.16 -3.52 -4.37
N GLU A 51 13.01 -4.19 -3.23
CA GLU A 51 11.83 -4.17 -2.39
C GLU A 51 12.18 -3.64 -1.00
N THR A 52 11.36 -2.71 -0.52
CA THR A 52 11.50 -2.08 0.79
C THR A 52 10.17 -2.17 1.51
N LEU A 53 10.20 -2.74 2.72
CA LEU A 53 9.06 -2.74 3.63
C LEU A 53 9.03 -1.43 4.42
N PHE A 54 7.91 -0.71 4.34
CA PHE A 54 7.65 0.48 5.14
C PHE A 54 6.29 0.34 5.84
N PRO A 55 6.25 -0.25 7.06
CA PRO A 55 5.02 -0.74 7.70
C PRO A 55 3.91 0.29 7.87
N VAL A 56 4.26 1.58 7.96
CA VAL A 56 3.30 2.69 8.06
C VAL A 56 2.35 2.77 6.87
N LEU A 57 2.75 2.29 5.69
CA LEU A 57 1.88 2.25 4.50
C LEU A 57 0.81 1.14 4.58
N SER A 58 0.94 0.19 5.51
CA SER A 58 -0.05 -0.87 5.65
C SER A 58 -1.36 -0.29 6.13
N PHE A 59 -2.47 -0.73 5.53
CA PHE A 59 -3.80 -0.46 6.07
C PHE A 59 -3.94 -1.03 7.49
N PHE A 60 -3.18 -2.06 7.86
CA PHE A 60 -3.26 -2.63 9.20
C PHE A 60 -2.29 -1.97 10.19
N SER A 61 -1.65 -0.86 9.80
CA SER A 61 -0.78 -0.09 10.69
C SER A 61 -1.59 0.58 11.82
N SER A 62 -0.93 0.83 12.95
CA SER A 62 -1.53 1.59 14.05
C SER A 62 -1.92 3.00 13.63
N GLU A 63 -1.18 3.55 12.69
CA GLU A 63 -1.31 4.89 12.13
C GLU A 63 -2.58 5.05 11.32
N CYS A 64 -3.09 3.98 10.70
CA CYS A 64 -4.35 4.03 9.92
C CYS A 64 -5.55 3.40 10.66
N ALA A 65 -5.33 2.91 11.89
CA ALA A 65 -6.33 2.12 12.61
C ALA A 65 -7.52 2.98 13.04
N TRP A 66 -7.28 4.23 13.45
CA TRP A 66 -8.35 5.11 13.91
C TRP A 66 -9.25 5.50 12.73
N GLU A 67 -8.67 5.97 11.63
CA GLU A 67 -9.37 6.42 10.44
C GLU A 67 -10.16 5.27 9.81
N GLN A 68 -9.60 4.06 9.76
CA GLN A 68 -10.34 2.91 9.23
C GLN A 68 -11.51 2.47 10.09
N ASN A 69 -11.35 2.50 11.41
CA ASN A 69 -12.46 2.22 12.31
C ASN A 69 -13.57 3.25 12.11
N ARG A 70 -13.23 4.54 12.06
CA ARG A 70 -14.19 5.62 11.82
C ARG A 70 -14.79 5.64 10.42
N ALA A 71 -14.10 5.11 9.41
CA ALA A 71 -14.64 5.03 8.06
C ALA A 71 -15.57 3.83 7.84
N PHE A 72 -15.27 2.67 8.42
CA PHE A 72 -15.89 1.40 8.01
C PHE A 72 -16.60 0.61 9.12
N PHE A 73 -16.20 0.76 10.39
CA PHE A 73 -16.64 -0.14 11.47
C PHE A 73 -17.46 0.56 12.56
N ASP A 74 -17.08 1.78 12.96
CA ASP A 74 -17.78 2.62 13.94
C ASP A 74 -17.85 4.08 13.44
N PRO A 75 -18.58 4.33 12.33
CA PRO A 75 -18.69 5.67 11.76
C PRO A 75 -19.50 6.58 12.68
N THR A 76 -19.03 7.82 12.81
CA THR A 76 -19.76 8.89 13.50
C THR A 76 -20.71 9.58 12.51
N ASP A 77 -21.76 10.23 13.04
CA ASP A 77 -22.68 11.03 12.22
C ASP A 77 -22.01 12.32 11.69
N ASP A 78 -20.86 12.70 12.27
CA ASP A 78 -20.09 13.89 11.92
C ASP A 78 -18.87 13.51 11.05
N ALA A 79 -19.03 13.66 9.73
CA ALA A 79 -17.95 13.40 8.78
C ALA A 79 -16.76 14.37 8.94
N ASP A 80 -16.96 15.55 9.54
CA ASP A 80 -15.89 16.54 9.71
C ASP A 80 -14.86 16.10 10.77
N GLU A 81 -15.25 15.25 11.72
CA GLU A 81 -14.34 14.67 12.71
C GLU A 81 -13.24 13.84 12.03
N LEU A 82 -13.64 12.90 11.16
CA LEU A 82 -12.72 12.06 10.39
C LEU A 82 -11.87 12.90 9.43
N MET A 83 -12.48 13.87 8.75
CA MET A 83 -11.77 14.73 7.79
C MET A 83 -10.72 15.60 8.47
N SER A 84 -10.98 16.08 9.69
CA SER A 84 -10.03 16.91 10.44
C SER A 84 -8.79 16.14 10.85
N ASP A 85 -8.95 14.87 11.26
CA ASP A 85 -7.84 14.00 11.64
C ASP A 85 -6.95 13.67 10.43
N ILE A 86 -7.55 13.25 9.31
CA ILE A 86 -6.84 12.95 8.05
C ILE A 86 -6.02 14.16 7.56
N GLN A 87 -6.51 15.38 7.74
CA GLN A 87 -5.82 16.61 7.32
C GLN A 87 -4.71 17.05 8.28
N SER A 88 -4.61 16.45 9.47
CA SER A 88 -3.63 16.81 10.49
C SER A 88 -2.28 16.10 10.36
N VAL A 89 -2.23 15.07 9.49
CA VAL A 89 -1.04 14.24 9.17
C VAL A 89 -0.31 14.79 7.95
#